data_AF-A0A7C0WPB9-F1
#
_entry.id   AF-A0A7C0WPB9-F1
#
_cell.length_a   1.000
_cell.length_b   1.000
_cell.length_c   1.000
_cell.angle_alpha   90.00
_cell.angle_beta   90.00
_cell.angle_gamma   90.00
#
_symmetry.space_group_name_H-M   'P 1'
#
loop_
_entity.id
_entity.type
_entity.pdbx_description
1 polymer ?
#
loop_
_entity_poly.entity_id
_entity_poly.type
_entity_poly.pdbx_seq_one_letter_code
_entity_poly.pdbx_strand_id
1 'polypeptide(L)'
;MKSIIRVVVVVVFLTVLIFITRAQKTPAEMDGEHRHQMHGQHHGKQTEEVLTPSGEIIDGVRVIKMEAFQYGFKPDPVAVKKGEKVRLLVTSTDVVHGIMIREFGINEKLP
;
A
#
# COMPACT_ATOMS: atom_id res chain seq x y z
N MET A 1 -26.95 63.29 14.07
CA MET A 1 -25.56 63.38 14.61
C MET A 1 -25.17 62.26 15.59
N LYS A 2 -26.11 61.60 16.30
CA LYS A 2 -25.79 60.53 17.27
C LYS A 2 -25.48 59.16 16.63
N SER A 3 -25.95 58.92 15.41
CA SER A 3 -25.76 57.65 14.66
C SER A 3 -24.40 57.54 13.96
N ILE A 4 -23.81 58.66 13.53
CA ILE A 4 -22.48 58.68 12.88
C ILE A 4 -21.37 58.37 13.91
N ILE A 5 -21.50 58.89 15.13
CA ILE A 5 -20.55 58.64 16.22
C ILE A 5 -20.52 57.15 16.61
N ARG A 6 -21.66 56.45 16.59
CA ARG A 6 -21.72 55.01 16.91
C ARG A 6 -21.04 54.13 15.85
N VAL A 7 -21.15 54.49 14.57
CA VAL A 7 -20.50 53.74 13.47
C VAL A 7 -18.98 53.93 13.50
N VAL A 8 -18.49 55.15 13.75
CA VAL A 8 -17.04 55.42 13.82
C VAL A 8 -16.39 54.69 15.00
N VAL A 9 -17.04 54.64 16.17
CA VAL A 9 -16.52 53.92 17.34
C VAL A 9 -16.42 52.41 17.10
N VAL A 10 -17.42 51.79 16.45
CA VAL A 10 -17.38 50.35 16.14
C VAL A 10 -16.30 50.00 15.13
N VAL A 11 -16.10 50.83 14.09
CA VAL A 11 -15.06 50.58 13.08
C VAL A 11 -13.65 50.74 13.67
N VAL A 12 -13.42 51.75 14.52
CA VAL A 12 -12.13 51.92 15.21
C VAL A 12 -11.87 50.77 16.18
N PHE A 13 -12.89 50.28 16.90
CA PHE A 13 -12.73 49.13 17.80
C PHE A 13 -12.43 47.83 17.03
N LEU A 14 -13.07 47.63 15.87
CA LEU A 14 -12.81 46.47 15.02
C LEU A 14 -11.39 46.50 14.43
N THR A 15 -10.90 47.66 13.99
CA THR A 15 -9.54 47.75 13.43
C THR A 15 -8.47 47.61 14.51
N VAL A 16 -8.70 48.14 15.72
CA VAL A 16 -7.80 47.95 16.87
C VAL A 16 -7.75 46.48 17.30
N LEU A 17 -8.87 45.75 17.30
CA LEU A 17 -8.88 44.30 17.57
C LEU A 17 -8.13 43.47 16.52
N ILE A 18 -8.20 43.84 15.24
CA ILE A 18 -7.47 43.15 14.16
C ILE A 18 -5.95 43.38 14.30
N PHE A 19 -5.50 44.52 14.80
CA PHE A 19 -4.07 44.80 15.00
C PHE A 19 -3.45 44.08 16.21
N ILE A 20 -4.22 43.80 17.28
CA ILE A 20 -3.68 43.14 18.48
C ILE A 20 -3.45 41.62 18.28
N THR A 21 -4.14 40.98 17.32
CA THR A 21 -3.93 39.55 17.00
C THR A 21 -2.70 39.27 16.12
N ARG A 22 -1.99 40.30 15.65
CA ARG A 22 -0.72 40.15 14.89
C ARG A 22 0.52 40.15 15.78
N ALA A 23 0.35 40.28 17.10
CA ALA A 23 1.42 40.05 18.04
C ALA A 23 1.56 38.54 18.26
N GLN A 24 2.75 38.03 17.93
CA GLN A 24 3.29 36.71 18.30
C GLN A 24 2.81 35.52 17.46
N LYS A 25 3.48 35.34 16.31
CA LYS A 25 4.20 34.07 16.08
C LYS A 25 5.26 34.23 14.99
N THR A 26 6.50 34.39 15.43
CA THR A 26 7.70 34.05 14.67
C THR A 26 8.28 32.79 15.27
N PRO A 27 8.28 31.66 14.54
CA PRO A 27 9.31 30.65 14.68
C PRO A 27 10.37 30.99 13.63
N ALA A 28 11.56 31.34 14.12
CA ALA A 28 12.77 31.30 13.35
C ALA A 28 12.86 29.93 12.64
N GLU A 29 13.03 29.98 11.33
CA GLU A 29 14.16 29.38 10.64
C GLU A 29 14.83 28.24 11.44
N MET A 30 14.26 27.05 11.28
CA MET A 30 14.91 25.78 11.57
C MET A 30 15.04 25.06 10.22
N ASP A 31 16.13 25.42 9.57
CA ASP A 31 16.93 24.62 8.66
C ASP A 31 16.95 23.13 9.06
N GLY A 32 16.31 22.31 8.22
CA GLY A 32 16.20 20.87 8.38
C GLY A 32 15.24 20.29 7.37
N GLU A 33 15.73 20.02 6.16
CA GLU A 33 15.00 19.33 5.10
C GLU A 33 14.48 17.97 5.57
N HIS A 34 13.22 17.87 5.96
CA HIS A 34 12.45 16.62 5.87
C HIS A 34 11.20 16.90 5.03
N ARG A 35 11.42 16.96 3.71
CA ARG A 35 10.35 16.80 2.73
C ARG A 35 9.78 15.39 2.90
N HIS A 36 8.69 15.27 3.64
CA HIS A 36 7.74 14.20 3.46
C HIS A 36 7.18 14.30 2.03
N GLN A 37 7.81 13.60 1.10
CA GLN A 37 7.08 13.12 -0.07
C GLN A 37 6.09 12.09 0.45
N MET A 38 4.88 12.55 0.78
CA MET A 38 3.69 11.73 0.65
C MET A 38 3.56 11.40 -0.84
N HIS A 39 4.32 10.39 -1.29
CA HIS A 39 4.11 9.81 -2.60
C HIS A 39 2.76 9.11 -2.51
N GLY A 40 1.71 9.82 -2.96
CA GLY A 40 0.43 9.24 -3.27
C GLY A 40 0.66 8.19 -4.34
N GLN A 41 0.95 6.98 -3.90
CA GLN A 41 1.18 5.87 -4.81
C GLN A 41 -0.17 5.46 -5.33
N HIS A 42 -0.45 6.00 -6.52
CA HIS A 42 -1.18 5.38 -7.61
C HIS A 42 -2.08 4.24 -7.14
N HIS A 43 -3.39 4.53 -7.10
CA HIS A 43 -4.38 3.54 -7.50
C HIS A 43 -3.99 3.07 -8.90
N GLY A 44 -3.12 2.05 -8.95
CA GLY A 44 -2.92 1.24 -10.13
C GLY A 44 -4.30 0.75 -10.50
N LYS A 45 -4.75 1.11 -11.71
CA LYS A 45 -5.94 0.52 -12.31
C LYS A 45 -5.83 -0.98 -12.09
N GLN A 46 -6.73 -1.53 -11.26
CA GLN A 46 -6.91 -2.97 -11.17
C GLN A 46 -7.45 -3.39 -12.53
N THR A 47 -6.54 -3.69 -13.45
CA THR A 47 -6.86 -4.61 -14.54
C THR A 47 -7.34 -5.86 -13.83
N GLU A 48 -8.61 -6.21 -14.02
CA GLU A 48 -9.10 -7.53 -13.67
C GLU A 48 -8.28 -8.54 -14.49
N GLU A 49 -7.12 -8.94 -13.97
CA GLU A 49 -6.41 -10.09 -14.49
C GLU A 49 -7.34 -11.28 -14.28
N VAL A 50 -7.96 -11.71 -15.36
CA VAL A 50 -8.70 -12.96 -15.40
C VAL A 50 -7.71 -14.05 -14.98
N LEU A 51 -7.85 -14.54 -13.76
CA LEU A 51 -6.99 -15.58 -13.19
C LEU A 51 -7.16 -16.86 -14.00
N THR A 52 -6.24 -17.09 -14.92
CA THR A 52 -6.18 -18.33 -15.70
C THR A 52 -5.55 -19.43 -14.84
N PRO A 53 -6.11 -20.66 -14.81
CA PRO A 53 -5.53 -21.75 -14.04
C PRO A 53 -4.08 -22.04 -14.45
N SER A 54 -3.19 -22.15 -13.48
CA SER A 54 -1.75 -22.38 -13.70
C SER A 54 -1.47 -23.85 -14.05
N GLY A 55 -0.45 -24.08 -14.88
CA GLY A 55 0.04 -25.42 -15.23
C GLY A 55 -0.87 -26.22 -16.17
N GLU A 56 -0.64 -27.53 -16.23
CA GLU A 56 -1.29 -28.45 -17.19
C GLU A 56 -2.03 -29.57 -16.45
N ILE A 57 -3.10 -30.12 -17.03
CA ILE A 57 -3.71 -31.36 -16.53
C ILE A 57 -2.99 -32.54 -17.18
N ILE A 58 -2.39 -33.39 -16.36
CA ILE A 58 -1.78 -34.66 -16.77
C ILE A 58 -2.47 -35.77 -15.99
N ASP A 59 -3.12 -36.70 -16.68
CA ASP A 59 -3.83 -37.85 -16.08
C ASP A 59 -4.83 -37.45 -14.96
N GLY A 60 -5.55 -36.34 -15.16
CA GLY A 60 -6.53 -35.84 -14.20
C GLY A 60 -5.94 -35.12 -12.98
N VAL A 61 -4.63 -34.84 -12.97
CA VAL A 61 -3.94 -34.07 -11.93
C VAL A 61 -3.40 -32.79 -12.54
N ARG A 62 -3.67 -31.65 -11.91
CA ARG A 62 -3.08 -30.36 -12.28
C ARG A 62 -1.63 -30.30 -11.80
N VAL A 63 -0.70 -30.34 -12.74
CA VAL A 63 0.74 -30.27 -12.48
C VAL A 63 1.21 -28.84 -12.71
N ILE A 64 1.76 -28.23 -11.67
CA ILE A 64 2.23 -26.84 -11.68
C ILE A 64 3.71 -26.85 -11.36
N LYS A 65 4.52 -26.41 -12.31
CA LYS A 65 5.96 -26.16 -12.08
C LYS A 65 6.10 -24.80 -11.42
N MET A 66 6.81 -24.76 -10.30
CA MET A 66 7.00 -23.54 -9.53
C MET A 66 8.47 -23.37 -9.14
N GLU A 67 8.96 -22.15 -9.26
CA GLU A 67 10.29 -21.76 -8.80
C GLU A 67 10.15 -21.04 -7.45
N ALA A 68 10.96 -21.44 -6.48
CA ALA A 68 11.20 -20.69 -5.26
C ALA A 68 12.54 -19.96 -5.41
N PHE A 69 12.54 -18.67 -5.15
CA PHE A 69 13.72 -17.82 -5.19
C PHE A 69 13.69 -16.86 -4.01
N GLN A 70 14.77 -16.12 -3.80
CA GLN A 70 14.83 -15.13 -2.73
C GLN A 70 13.60 -14.21 -2.71
N TYR A 71 12.87 -14.32 -1.61
CA TYR A 71 11.69 -13.52 -1.29
C TYR A 71 10.47 -13.76 -2.19
N GLY A 72 10.40 -14.84 -2.96
CA GLY A 72 9.24 -15.07 -3.83
C GLY A 72 9.09 -16.47 -4.43
N PHE A 73 7.97 -16.62 -5.13
CA PHE A 73 7.64 -17.80 -5.92
C PHE A 73 7.19 -17.39 -7.32
N LYS A 74 7.37 -18.27 -8.29
CA LYS A 74 6.86 -18.08 -9.65
C LYS A 74 6.24 -19.38 -10.17
N PRO A 75 4.98 -19.38 -10.62
CA PRO A 75 4.07 -18.22 -10.72
C PRO A 75 3.54 -17.75 -9.35
N ASP A 76 3.10 -16.48 -9.31
CA ASP A 76 2.37 -15.86 -8.20
C ASP A 76 1.35 -14.87 -8.79
N PRO A 77 0.02 -15.09 -8.68
CA PRO A 77 -0.63 -16.16 -7.92
C PRO A 77 -0.62 -17.52 -8.65
N VAL A 78 -0.68 -18.60 -7.89
CA VAL A 78 -1.07 -19.93 -8.39
C VAL A 78 -2.59 -20.02 -8.41
N ALA A 79 -3.20 -20.18 -9.59
CA ALA A 79 -4.64 -20.32 -9.73
C ALA A 79 -5.03 -21.76 -10.11
N VAL A 80 -6.04 -22.31 -9.44
CA VAL A 80 -6.58 -23.66 -9.70
C VAL A 80 -8.10 -23.66 -9.54
N LYS A 81 -8.79 -24.70 -10.00
CA LYS A 81 -10.23 -24.84 -9.73
C LYS A 81 -10.46 -25.63 -8.44
N LYS A 82 -11.48 -25.25 -7.68
CA LYS A 82 -11.88 -25.97 -6.47
C LYS A 82 -12.20 -27.44 -6.80
N GLY A 83 -11.63 -28.35 -6.01
CA GLY A 83 -11.84 -29.79 -6.16
C GLY A 83 -10.86 -30.49 -7.12
N GLU A 84 -9.97 -29.75 -7.80
CA GLU A 84 -8.90 -30.38 -8.59
C GLU A 84 -7.87 -31.08 -7.68
N LYS A 85 -7.35 -32.22 -8.15
CA LYS A 85 -6.11 -32.77 -7.60
C LYS A 85 -4.94 -31.96 -8.14
N VAL A 86 -4.12 -31.41 -7.26
CA VAL A 86 -2.98 -30.55 -7.63
C VAL A 86 -1.67 -31.21 -7.20
N ARG A 87 -0.67 -31.14 -8.07
CA ARG A 87 0.72 -31.51 -7.80
C ARG A 87 1.61 -30.30 -8.08
N LEU A 88 2.20 -29.75 -7.03
CA LEU A 88 3.22 -28.70 -7.14
C LEU A 88 4.60 -29.35 -7.31
N LEU A 89 5.29 -29.01 -8.40
CA LEU A 89 6.68 -29.36 -8.62
C LEU A 89 7.52 -28.12 -8.34
N VAL A 90 7.96 -27.99 -7.09
CA VAL A 90 8.64 -26.78 -6.60
C VAL A 90 10.15 -27.00 -6.60
N THR A 91 10.90 -26.10 -7.22
CA THR A 91 12.37 -26.13 -7.27
C THR A 91 12.92 -24.84 -6.67
N SER A 92 13.86 -24.93 -5.73
CA SER A 92 14.63 -23.76 -5.32
C SER A 92 15.67 -23.42 -6.38
N THR A 93 15.76 -22.14 -6.78
CA THR A 93 16.69 -21.71 -7.84
C THR A 93 17.90 -20.95 -7.32
N ASP A 94 17.96 -20.61 -6.02
CA ASP A 94 19.10 -19.91 -5.42
C ASP A 94 19.57 -20.51 -4.08
N VAL A 95 18.93 -20.19 -2.96
CA VAL A 95 19.30 -20.69 -1.62
C VAL A 95 18.25 -21.67 -1.11
N VAL A 96 18.54 -22.36 -0.01
CA VAL A 96 17.55 -23.23 0.63
C VAL A 96 16.34 -22.42 1.05
N HIS A 97 15.15 -22.86 0.64
CA HIS A 97 13.87 -22.24 0.97
C HIS A 97 12.94 -23.20 1.71
N GLY A 98 11.78 -22.70 2.11
CA GLY A 98 10.66 -23.51 2.56
C GLY A 98 9.38 -23.12 1.84
N ILE A 99 8.45 -24.06 1.72
CA ILE A 99 7.09 -23.80 1.26
C ILE A 99 6.11 -24.25 2.34
N MET A 100 5.22 -23.34 2.74
CA MET A 100 4.18 -23.59 3.71
C MET A 100 2.82 -23.22 3.14
N ILE A 101 1.88 -24.17 3.17
CA ILE A 101 0.48 -23.95 2.82
C ILE A 101 -0.37 -24.47 3.98
N ARG A 102 -0.71 -23.55 4.90
CA ARG A 102 -1.22 -23.88 6.24
C ARG A 102 -2.52 -24.67 6.18
N GLU A 103 -3.43 -24.27 5.29
CA GLU A 103 -4.76 -24.85 5.13
C GLU A 103 -4.71 -26.32 4.66
N PHE A 104 -3.60 -26.71 4.03
CA PHE A 104 -3.35 -28.08 3.58
C PHE A 104 -2.31 -28.82 4.44
N GLY A 105 -1.82 -28.19 5.53
CA GLY A 105 -0.81 -28.78 6.41
C GLY A 105 0.55 -29.04 5.74
N ILE A 106 0.83 -28.38 4.62
CA ILE A 106 2.09 -28.53 3.87
C ILE A 106 3.13 -27.62 4.53
N ASN A 107 4.29 -28.17 4.87
CA ASN A 107 5.44 -27.45 5.40
C ASN A 107 6.73 -28.18 5.01
N GLU A 108 7.21 -27.90 3.81
CA GLU A 108 8.33 -28.62 3.20
C GLU A 108 9.57 -27.73 3.07
N LYS A 109 10.74 -28.35 3.25
CA LYS A 109 12.04 -27.72 2.96
C LYS A 109 12.40 -27.97 1.49
N LEU A 110 12.80 -26.91 0.80
CA LEU A 110 13.27 -26.96 -0.59
C LEU A 110 14.80 -26.85 -0.59
N PRO A 111 15.52 -27.96 -0.86
CA PRO A 111 16.98 -27.96 -0.88
C PRO A 111 17.56 -27.21 -2.08
#